data_AF-A0A2I8VM73-F1
#
_entry.id   AF-A0A2I8VM73-F1
#
_cell.length_a   1.000
_cell.length_b   1.000
_cell.length_c   1.000
_cell.angle_alpha   90.00
_cell.angle_beta   90.00
_cell.angle_gamma   90.00
#
_symmetry.space_group_name_H-M   'P 1'
#
loop_
_entity.id
_entity.type
_entity.pdbx_description
1 polymer ?
#
loop_
_entity_poly.entity_id
_entity_poly.type
_entity_poly.pdbx_seq_one_letter_code
_entity_poly.pdbx_strand_id
1 'polypeptide(L)'
;MTHRGTVRETYGAALRLGEVTPGPDDVVVEVGSGPSESFVRTRSDADVAATRSLAPPRQLRFDLERARGRLDPEEAWEAVGYAAQYREFLESDPTARAELDRIRRRLTTGGTVWLVCPGNTPDERRHRAILAELLGKDVRSDGGAAVRR
;
A
#
# COMPACT_ATOMS: atom_id res chain seq x y z
N MET A 1 27.24 -5.77 -9.52
CA MET A 1 26.42 -6.05 -8.33
C MET A 1 25.01 -5.55 -8.63
N THR A 2 24.04 -6.45 -8.79
CA THR A 2 22.64 -6.06 -9.01
C THR A 2 22.12 -5.54 -7.67
N HIS A 3 21.95 -4.23 -7.54
CA HIS A 3 21.37 -3.65 -6.33
C HIS A 3 19.91 -4.11 -6.23
N ARG A 4 19.56 -4.78 -5.13
CA ARG A 4 18.17 -5.09 -4.82
C ARG A 4 17.41 -3.77 -4.60
N GLY A 5 16.25 -3.64 -5.22
CA GLY A 5 15.38 -2.48 -5.11
C GLY A 5 14.86 -2.27 -3.69
N THR A 6 14.23 -1.13 -3.43
CA THR A 6 13.77 -0.73 -2.09
C THR A 6 12.25 -0.56 -2.07
N VAL A 7 11.61 -1.06 -1.02
CA VAL A 7 10.23 -0.71 -0.69
C VAL A 7 10.26 0.41 0.34
N ARG A 8 9.57 1.51 0.07
CA ARG A 8 9.47 2.66 0.96
C ARG A 8 8.04 2.88 1.37
N GLU A 9 7.85 3.29 2.61
CA GLU A 9 6.54 3.64 3.14
C GLU A 9 6.49 5.14 3.40
N THR A 10 5.37 5.76 3.04
CA THR A 10 5.13 7.17 3.34
C THR A 10 3.63 7.44 3.51
N TYR A 11 3.28 8.71 3.72
CA TYR A 11 1.90 9.16 3.90
C TYR A 11 1.53 10.19 2.82
N GLY A 12 0.25 10.25 2.46
CA GLY A 12 -0.25 11.19 1.46
C GLY A 12 0.02 12.65 1.83
N ALA A 13 0.09 12.97 3.13
CA ALA A 13 0.50 14.30 3.59
C ALA A 13 1.97 14.61 3.28
N ALA A 14 2.91 13.67 3.51
CA ALA A 14 4.34 13.87 3.24
C ALA A 14 4.60 14.17 1.76
N LEU A 15 3.86 13.49 0.86
CA LEU A 15 3.92 13.75 -0.58
C LEU A 15 3.36 15.13 -0.94
N ARG A 16 2.22 15.53 -0.36
CA ARG A 16 1.59 16.84 -0.65
C ARG A 16 2.39 18.01 -0.11
N LEU A 17 3.08 17.82 1.01
CA LEU A 17 3.92 18.84 1.65
C LEU A 17 5.34 18.89 1.08
N GLY A 18 5.71 17.97 0.18
CA GLY A 18 7.04 17.90 -0.42
C GLY A 18 8.14 17.42 0.54
N GLU A 19 7.77 16.81 1.66
CA GLU A 19 8.71 16.19 2.60
C GLU A 19 9.38 14.95 1.99
N VAL A 20 8.67 14.31 1.05
CA VAL A 20 9.12 13.14 0.31
C VAL A 20 8.71 13.29 -1.16
N THR A 21 9.64 13.02 -2.06
CA THR A 21 9.41 13.10 -3.50
C THR A 21 9.90 11.80 -4.16
N PRO A 22 8.99 10.92 -4.61
CA PRO A 22 9.33 9.78 -5.45
C PRO A 22 10.07 10.23 -6.71
N GLY A 23 11.07 9.44 -7.12
CA GLY A 23 11.78 9.66 -8.38
C GLY A 23 10.86 9.43 -9.60
N PRO A 24 11.26 9.92 -10.78
CA PRO A 24 10.45 9.80 -12.00
C PRO A 24 10.19 8.35 -12.45
N ASP A 25 11.07 7.42 -12.05
CA ASP A 25 10.96 6.00 -12.38
C ASP A 25 10.49 5.12 -11.20
N ASP A 26 10.12 5.75 -10.08
CA ASP A 26 9.61 5.05 -8.91
C ASP A 26 8.15 4.67 -9.13
N VAL A 27 7.75 3.49 -8.65
CA VAL A 27 6.33 3.09 -8.65
C VAL A 27 5.67 3.59 -7.38
N VAL A 28 4.51 4.22 -7.49
CA VAL A 28 3.78 4.74 -6.33
C VAL A 28 2.42 4.05 -6.24
N VAL A 29 2.14 3.43 -5.09
CA VAL A 29 0.91 2.69 -4.81
C VAL A 29 0.23 3.33 -3.61
N GLU A 30 -0.94 3.93 -3.81
CA GLU A 30 -1.77 4.36 -2.67
C GLU A 30 -2.43 3.14 -2.03
N VAL A 31 -2.23 2.96 -0.73
CA VAL A 31 -2.90 1.89 0.00
C VAL A 31 -4.26 2.39 0.46
N GLY A 32 -5.32 1.69 0.12
CA GLY A 32 -6.63 2.05 0.61
C GLY A 32 -7.73 1.34 -0.14
N SER A 33 -8.85 2.03 -0.25
CA SER A 33 -10.06 1.60 -0.92
C SER A 33 -9.94 1.47 -2.44
N GLY A 34 -8.81 1.90 -3.00
CA GLY A 34 -8.65 2.30 -4.40
C GLY A 34 -8.03 3.71 -4.44
N PRO A 35 -7.68 4.21 -5.64
CA PRO A 35 -7.02 5.50 -5.78
C PRO A 35 -7.98 6.64 -5.41
N SER A 36 -7.55 7.51 -4.52
CA SER A 36 -8.24 8.76 -4.19
C SER A 36 -8.23 9.72 -5.38
N GLU A 37 -9.18 10.65 -5.43
CA GLU A 37 -9.23 11.66 -6.51
C GLU A 37 -7.96 12.51 -6.56
N SER A 38 -7.41 12.88 -5.41
CA SER A 38 -6.14 13.62 -5.35
C SER A 38 -4.97 12.78 -5.88
N PHE A 39 -4.98 11.46 -5.65
CA PHE A 39 -3.97 10.56 -6.19
C PHE A 39 -4.08 10.47 -7.70
N VAL A 40 -5.28 10.26 -8.25
CA VAL A 40 -5.53 10.21 -9.70
C VAL A 40 -5.08 11.49 -10.39
N ARG A 41 -5.32 12.66 -9.79
CA ARG A 41 -4.95 13.96 -10.37
C ARG A 41 -3.45 14.24 -10.40
N THR A 42 -2.64 13.54 -9.61
CA THR A 42 -1.22 13.90 -9.38
C THR A 42 -0.24 12.79 -9.76
N ARG A 43 -0.74 11.64 -10.23
CA ARG A 43 0.05 10.44 -10.48
C ARG A 43 -0.14 9.93 -11.89
N SER A 44 0.79 9.10 -12.33
CA SER A 44 0.73 8.51 -13.66
C SER A 44 -0.42 7.49 -13.76
N ASP A 45 -0.89 7.23 -14.99
CA ASP A 45 -1.88 6.16 -15.23
C ASP A 45 -1.38 4.79 -14.72
N ALA A 46 -0.07 4.55 -14.80
CA ALA A 46 0.55 3.33 -14.30
C ALA A 46 0.45 3.20 -12.76
N ASP A 47 0.66 4.29 -12.02
CA ASP A 47 0.51 4.32 -10.56
C ASP A 47 -0.95 4.13 -10.14
N VAL A 48 -1.88 4.76 -10.88
CA VAL A 48 -3.32 4.62 -10.66
C VAL A 48 -3.78 3.18 -10.94
N ALA A 49 -3.29 2.57 -12.02
CA ALA A 49 -3.57 1.17 -12.35
C ALA A 49 -3.00 0.22 -11.30
N ALA A 50 -1.77 0.45 -10.83
CA ALA A 50 -1.14 -0.33 -9.77
C ALA A 50 -1.96 -0.27 -8.47
N THR A 51 -2.33 0.95 -8.06
CA THR A 51 -3.17 1.22 -6.89
C THR A 51 -4.51 0.50 -6.98
N ARG A 52 -5.17 0.55 -8.14
CA ARG A 52 -6.45 -0.14 -8.33
C ARG A 52 -6.30 -1.66 -8.29
N SER A 53 -5.28 -2.20 -8.94
CA SER A 53 -5.05 -3.64 -9.05
C SER A 53 -4.67 -4.29 -7.71
N LEU A 54 -4.02 -3.53 -6.83
CA LEU A 54 -3.63 -3.98 -5.50
C LEU A 54 -4.61 -3.58 -4.40
N ALA A 55 -5.71 -2.87 -4.73
CA ALA A 55 -6.72 -2.52 -3.75
C ALA A 55 -7.40 -3.80 -3.22
N PRO A 56 -7.70 -3.87 -1.90
CA PRO A 56 -8.44 -4.99 -1.34
C PRO A 56 -9.82 -5.15 -2.00
N PRO A 57 -10.32 -6.38 -2.17
CA PRO A 57 -11.65 -6.62 -2.73
C PRO A 57 -12.72 -5.82 -2.00
N ARG A 58 -13.70 -5.30 -2.77
CA ARG A 58 -14.79 -4.49 -2.22
C ARG A 58 -15.54 -5.20 -1.10
N GLN A 59 -15.75 -6.51 -1.23
CA GLN A 59 -16.44 -7.31 -0.20
C GLN A 59 -15.64 -7.36 1.10
N LEU A 60 -14.34 -7.65 1.03
CA LEU A 60 -13.44 -7.67 2.19
C LEU A 60 -13.41 -6.32 2.92
N ARG A 61 -13.44 -5.21 2.15
CA ARG A 61 -13.54 -3.87 2.75
C ARG A 61 -14.86 -3.64 3.47
N PHE A 62 -15.97 -4.02 2.84
CA PHE A 62 -17.29 -3.89 3.43
C PHE A 62 -17.42 -4.70 4.72
N ASP A 63 -16.89 -5.92 4.73
CA ASP A 63 -16.90 -6.78 5.91
C ASP A 63 -16.08 -6.18 7.06
N LEU A 64 -14.90 -5.62 6.76
CA LEU A 64 -14.08 -4.92 7.75
C LEU A 64 -14.80 -3.69 8.32
N GLU A 65 -15.40 -2.85 7.47
CA GLU A 65 -16.17 -1.68 7.90
C GLU A 65 -17.36 -2.08 8.79
N ARG A 66 -18.08 -3.15 8.43
CA ARG A 66 -19.18 -3.70 9.21
C ARG A 66 -18.72 -4.24 10.57
N ALA A 67 -17.55 -4.86 10.64
CA ALA A 67 -16.98 -5.37 11.89
C ALA A 67 -16.53 -4.22 12.80
N ARG A 68 -15.87 -3.19 12.25
CA ARG A 68 -15.44 -1.97 12.99
C ARG A 68 -16.58 -1.17 13.59
N GLY A 69 -17.80 -1.30 13.06
CA GLY A 69 -19.00 -0.73 13.68
C GLY A 69 -19.44 -1.41 14.99
N ARG A 70 -18.78 -2.51 15.38
CA ARG A 70 -19.16 -3.34 16.55
C ARG A 70 -17.98 -3.79 17.42
N LEU A 71 -16.77 -3.77 16.88
CA LEU A 71 -15.56 -4.32 17.48
C LEU A 71 -14.45 -3.27 17.42
N ASP A 72 -13.44 -3.43 18.28
CA ASP A 72 -12.22 -2.62 18.18
C ASP A 72 -11.50 -2.88 16.83
N PRO A 73 -10.72 -1.91 16.30
CA PRO A 73 -10.12 -2.04 14.96
C PRO A 73 -9.26 -3.28 14.75
N GLU A 74 -8.54 -3.74 15.77
CA GLU A 74 -7.72 -4.95 15.71
C GLU A 74 -8.60 -6.21 15.72
N GLU A 75 -9.60 -6.27 16.59
CA GLU A 75 -10.54 -7.39 16.65
C GLU A 75 -11.35 -7.50 15.35
N ALA A 76 -11.80 -6.38 14.80
CA ALA A 76 -12.50 -6.33 13.51
C ALA A 76 -11.63 -6.89 12.37
N TRP A 77 -10.34 -6.59 12.38
CA TRP A 77 -9.38 -7.08 11.39
C TRP A 77 -9.22 -8.60 11.45
N GLU A 78 -9.04 -9.15 12.66
CA GLU A 78 -8.91 -10.59 12.86
C GLU A 78 -10.24 -11.32 12.61
N ALA A 79 -11.38 -10.75 13.04
CA ALA A 79 -12.71 -11.34 12.88
C ALA A 79 -13.09 -11.58 11.41
N VAL A 80 -12.67 -10.71 10.50
CA VAL A 80 -12.91 -10.89 9.06
C VAL A 80 -11.79 -11.67 8.37
N GLY A 81 -10.76 -12.13 9.11
CA GLY A 81 -9.62 -12.83 8.56
C GLY A 81 -8.88 -12.01 7.50
N TYR A 82 -8.79 -10.69 7.69
CA TYR A 82 -8.45 -9.76 6.62
C TYR A 82 -7.14 -10.13 5.91
N ALA A 83 -6.12 -10.46 6.70
CA ALA A 83 -4.79 -10.74 6.17
C ALA A 83 -4.74 -12.03 5.33
N ALA A 84 -5.53 -13.05 5.68
CA ALA A 84 -5.61 -14.28 4.91
C ALA A 84 -6.36 -14.03 3.59
N GLN A 85 -7.54 -13.40 3.67
CA GLN A 85 -8.35 -13.12 2.49
C GLN A 85 -7.66 -12.18 1.49
N TYR A 86 -6.93 -11.19 1.98
CA TYR A 86 -6.20 -10.27 1.11
C TYR A 86 -5.00 -10.96 0.43
N ARG A 87 -4.26 -11.84 1.13
CA ARG A 87 -3.20 -12.64 0.50
C ARG A 87 -3.76 -13.57 -0.57
N GLU A 88 -4.85 -14.28 -0.26
CA GLU A 88 -5.54 -15.14 -1.23
C GLU A 88 -5.97 -14.35 -2.47
N PHE A 89 -6.50 -13.14 -2.30
CA PHE A 89 -6.85 -12.27 -3.42
C PHE A 89 -5.62 -11.92 -4.28
N LEU A 90 -4.51 -11.51 -3.66
CA LEU A 90 -3.28 -11.17 -4.40
C LEU A 90 -2.70 -12.35 -5.18
N GLU A 91 -2.97 -13.59 -4.76
CA GLU A 91 -2.50 -14.81 -5.40
C GLU A 91 -3.46 -15.34 -6.48
N SER A 92 -4.76 -15.20 -6.26
CA SER A 92 -5.81 -15.77 -7.11
C SER A 92 -6.33 -14.82 -8.19
N ASP A 93 -6.35 -13.50 -7.95
CA ASP A 93 -6.79 -12.53 -8.94
C ASP A 93 -5.68 -12.31 -9.99
N PRO A 94 -5.96 -12.55 -11.30
CA PRO A 94 -4.94 -12.44 -12.34
C PRO A 94 -4.35 -11.03 -12.47
N THR A 95 -5.15 -9.99 -12.22
CA THR A 95 -4.74 -8.59 -12.34
C THR A 95 -3.84 -8.21 -11.18
N ALA A 96 -4.26 -8.53 -9.96
CA ALA A 96 -3.47 -8.28 -8.75
C ALA A 96 -2.13 -9.03 -8.80
N ARG A 97 -2.15 -10.31 -9.19
CA ARG A 97 -0.93 -11.13 -9.32
C ARG A 97 0.02 -10.58 -10.37
N ALA A 98 -0.48 -10.25 -11.56
CA ALA A 98 0.35 -9.70 -12.63
C ALA A 98 1.00 -8.37 -12.23
N GLU A 99 0.26 -7.53 -11.51
CA GLU A 99 0.77 -6.26 -11.00
C GLU A 99 1.82 -6.47 -9.90
N LEU A 100 1.58 -7.37 -8.96
CA LEU A 100 2.55 -7.73 -7.92
C LEU A 100 3.86 -8.25 -8.55
N ASP A 101 3.76 -9.10 -9.58
CA ASP A 101 4.92 -9.61 -10.31
C ASP A 101 5.65 -8.52 -11.11
N ARG A 102 4.92 -7.55 -11.68
CA ARG A 102 5.51 -6.36 -12.34
C ARG A 102 6.36 -5.56 -11.36
N ILE A 103 5.81 -5.29 -10.17
CA ILE A 103 6.50 -4.55 -9.11
C ILE A 103 7.70 -5.35 -8.59
N ARG A 104 7.57 -6.66 -8.38
CA ARG A 104 8.69 -7.53 -8.01
C ARG A 104 9.81 -7.48 -9.04
N ARG A 105 9.50 -7.56 -10.34
CA ARG A 105 10.51 -7.41 -11.40
C ARG A 105 11.22 -6.06 -11.32
N ARG A 106 10.48 -4.97 -11.08
CA ARG A 106 11.07 -3.63 -10.88
C ARG A 106 12.02 -3.59 -9.67
N LEU A 107 11.66 -4.23 -8.57
CA LEU A 107 12.52 -4.35 -7.39
C LEU A 107 13.77 -5.20 -7.70
N THR A 108 13.66 -6.28 -8.48
CA THR A 108 14.84 -7.09 -8.85
C THR A 108 15.85 -6.34 -9.72
N THR A 109 15.42 -5.32 -10.45
CA THR A 109 16.28 -4.45 -11.27
C THR A 109 16.77 -3.21 -10.53
N GLY A 110 16.55 -3.12 -9.22
CA GLY A 110 17.02 -2.01 -8.37
C GLY A 110 16.08 -0.81 -8.29
N GLY A 111 14.83 -0.93 -8.74
CA GLY A 111 13.84 0.14 -8.64
C GLY A 111 13.32 0.38 -7.22
N THR A 112 12.65 1.52 -7.04
CA THR A 112 11.98 1.87 -5.77
C THR A 112 10.48 1.79 -5.93
N VAL A 113 9.80 1.32 -4.87
CA VAL A 113 8.34 1.27 -4.79
C VAL A 113 7.91 2.00 -3.53
N TRP A 114 6.99 2.94 -3.65
CA TRP A 114 6.42 3.69 -2.55
C TRP A 114 5.01 3.19 -2.23
N LEU A 115 4.79 2.74 -0.99
CA LEU A 115 3.47 2.45 -0.45
C LEU A 115 2.96 3.65 0.34
N VAL A 116 1.91 4.28 -0.14
CA VAL A 116 1.42 5.58 0.34
C VAL A 116 0.14 5.40 1.14
N CYS A 117 0.20 5.63 2.43
CA CYS A 117 -0.98 5.66 3.29
C CYS A 117 -1.72 7.00 3.15
N PRO A 118 -3.01 7.03 2.77
CA PRO A 118 -3.76 8.29 2.63
C PRO A 118 -4.00 8.97 3.98
N GLY A 119 -4.21 8.20 5.06
CA GLY A 119 -4.37 8.74 6.42
C GLY A 119 -3.05 8.84 7.18
N ASN A 120 -2.93 9.86 8.04
CA ASN A 120 -1.73 10.21 8.83
C ASN A 120 -1.56 9.41 10.13
N THR A 121 -2.35 8.37 10.36
CA THR A 121 -2.29 7.58 11.59
C THR A 121 -1.34 6.40 11.43
N PRO A 122 -0.27 6.31 12.24
CA PRO A 122 0.70 5.21 12.19
C PRO A 122 0.14 3.90 12.75
N ASP A 123 -0.86 3.96 13.64
CA ASP A 123 -1.31 2.82 14.44
C ASP A 123 -2.42 1.97 13.79
N GLU A 124 -2.98 2.41 12.66
CA GLU A 124 -4.03 1.65 12.00
C GLU A 124 -3.43 0.54 11.13
N ARG A 125 -3.70 -0.73 11.45
CA ARG A 125 -3.37 -1.85 10.55
C ARG A 125 -4.04 -1.62 9.19
N ARG A 126 -3.20 -1.49 8.16
CA ARG A 126 -3.60 -1.40 6.76
C ARG A 126 -2.93 -2.51 5.96
N HIS A 127 -3.48 -2.81 4.79
CA HIS A 127 -2.89 -3.79 3.86
C HIS A 127 -1.50 -3.39 3.35
N ARG A 128 -1.03 -2.16 3.64
CA ARG A 128 0.37 -1.75 3.43
C ARG A 128 1.36 -2.75 4.01
N ALA A 129 1.16 -3.18 5.25
CA ALA A 129 2.09 -4.10 5.92
C ALA A 129 2.16 -5.45 5.18
N ILE A 130 1.02 -5.93 4.68
CA ILE A 130 0.95 -7.17 3.88
C ILE A 130 1.66 -6.97 2.54
N LEU A 131 1.42 -5.86 1.85
CA LEU A 131 2.11 -5.55 0.59
C LEU A 131 3.63 -5.42 0.79
N ALA A 132 4.06 -4.72 1.83
CA ALA A 132 5.48 -4.57 2.18
C ALA A 132 6.13 -5.93 2.46
N GLU A 133 5.47 -6.79 3.24
CA GLU A 133 5.92 -8.16 3.50
C GLU A 133 6.08 -8.98 2.21
N LEU A 134 5.09 -8.93 1.32
CA LEU A 134 5.08 -9.68 0.06
C LEU A 134 6.07 -9.16 -1.00
N LEU A 135 6.43 -7.88 -0.93
CA LEU A 135 7.38 -7.22 -1.84
C LEU A 135 8.83 -7.29 -1.33
N GLY A 136 9.05 -7.51 -0.02
CA GLY A 136 10.34 -7.82 0.57
C GLY A 136 10.76 -6.88 1.70
N LYS A 137 11.52 -7.43 2.66
CA LYS A 137 11.88 -6.84 3.97
C LYS A 137 12.78 -5.61 4.00
N ASP A 138 13.30 -5.12 2.87
CA ASP A 138 14.14 -3.90 2.85
C ASP A 138 13.25 -2.64 2.87
N VAL A 139 12.40 -2.56 3.89
CA VAL A 139 11.44 -1.48 4.10
C VAL A 139 12.13 -0.31 4.79
N ARG A 140 12.19 0.85 4.13
CA ARG A 140 12.57 2.12 4.77
C ARG A 140 11.33 2.97 4.96
N SER A 141 10.98 3.28 6.21
CA SER A 141 9.97 4.29 6.50
C SER A 141 10.58 5.67 6.30
N ASP A 142 10.19 6.33 5.22
CA ASP A 142 10.56 7.71 4.93
C ASP A 142 9.30 8.56 5.13
N GLY A 143 9.04 8.93 6.39
CA GLY A 143 7.88 9.76 6.70
C GLY A 143 7.57 9.90 8.18
N GLY A 144 8.03 11.02 8.75
CA GLY A 144 7.43 11.70 9.90
C GLY A 144 7.74 11.13 11.27
N ALA A 145 8.75 11.69 11.94
CA ALA A 145 8.84 11.62 13.40
C ALA A 145 7.49 12.04 14.00
N ALA A 146 6.86 11.14 14.75
CA ALA A 146 5.73 11.47 15.58
C ALA A 146 6.13 12.69 16.44
N VAL A 147 5.54 13.85 16.14
CA VAL A 147 5.58 14.98 17.05
C VAL A 147 4.79 14.55 18.27
N ARG A 148 5.51 14.00 19.26
CA ARG A 148 5.01 13.87 20.62
C ARG A 148 4.71 15.29 21.11
N ARG A 149 3.43 15.58 21.32
CA ARG A 149 3.00 16.64 22.25
C ARG A 149 2.44 15.98 23.48
#